data_AF-K7WEZ4-F1
#
_entry.id   AF-K7WEZ4-F1
#
_cell.length_a   1.000
_cell.length_b   1.000
_cell.length_c   1.000
_cell.angle_alpha   90.00
_cell.angle_beta   90.00
_cell.angle_gamma   90.00
#
_symmetry.space_group_name_H-M   'P 1'
#
loop_
_entity.id
_entity.type
_entity.pdbx_description
1 polymer ?
#
loop_
_entity_poly.entity_id
_entity_poly.type
_entity_poly.pdbx_seq_one_letter_code
_entity_poly.pdbx_strand_id
1 'polypeptide(L)'
;YGKGGIGKSFTTTNLSATFAMMNKRVLQLGCDPKHDSTTSLFGGISLPTVTDVFAEKNAMNQQVAIGDIVFRRDIADFPQPIYGIELGGPQVGRGCGGRGIISGFDVLEKLGIFKWELDVILMDFLGDVVCGG
;
A
#
# COMPACT_ATOMS: atom_id res chain seq x y z
N TYR A 1 10.78 -5.76 13.41
CA TYR A 1 9.50 -6.49 13.50
C TYR A 1 8.71 -5.97 14.69
N GLY A 2 7.41 -5.70 14.52
CA GLY A 2 6.56 -5.13 15.57
C GLY A 2 5.19 -5.79 15.61
N LYS A 3 4.75 -6.27 16.78
CA LYS A 3 3.50 -7.03 16.95
C LYS A 3 2.27 -6.28 16.40
N GLY A 4 1.18 -7.00 16.11
CA GLY A 4 -0.12 -6.37 15.88
C GLY A 4 -0.52 -5.42 17.03
N GLY A 5 -1.15 -4.29 16.72
CA GLY A 5 -1.69 -3.37 17.74
C GLY A 5 -0.70 -2.40 18.40
N ILE A 6 0.58 -2.36 18.00
CA ILE A 6 1.57 -1.44 18.58
C ILE A 6 1.59 -0.04 17.92
N GLY A 7 0.67 0.25 16.99
CA GLY A 7 0.62 1.53 16.28
C GLY A 7 1.60 1.67 15.10
N LYS A 8 1.93 0.57 14.41
CA LYS A 8 2.79 0.61 13.20
C LYS A 8 2.24 1.54 12.13
N SER A 9 1.02 1.29 11.67
CA SER A 9 0.36 2.09 10.63
C SER A 9 0.17 3.55 11.05
N PHE A 10 -0.09 3.80 12.34
CA PHE A 10 -0.12 5.15 12.89
C PHE A 10 1.24 5.85 12.77
N THR A 11 2.31 5.16 13.16
CA THR A 11 3.69 5.68 13.05
C THR A 11 4.06 5.94 11.60
N THR A 12 3.80 4.98 10.71
CA THR A 12 4.05 5.09 9.27
C THR A 12 3.30 6.25 8.65
N THR A 13 2.01 6.42 8.99
CA THR A 13 1.19 7.54 8.49
C THR A 13 1.74 8.90 8.92
N ASN A 14 2.13 9.06 10.18
CA ASN A 14 2.73 10.31 10.65
C ASN A 14 4.10 10.57 10.02
N LEU A 15 4.89 9.52 9.77
CA LEU A 15 6.17 9.64 9.09
C LEU A 15 5.98 10.02 7.61
N SER A 16 4.99 9.46 6.93
CA SER A 16 4.61 9.84 5.57
C SER A 16 4.25 11.32 5.49
N ALA A 17 3.43 11.78 6.43
CA ALA A 17 3.05 13.18 6.53
C ALA A 17 4.26 14.09 6.77
N THR A 18 5.15 13.70 7.69
CA THR A 18 6.36 14.45 8.00
C THR A 18 7.26 14.62 6.77
N PHE A 19 7.51 13.55 6.01
CA PHE A 19 8.32 13.63 4.80
C PHE A 19 7.67 14.50 3.71
N ALA A 20 6.35 14.40 3.53
CA ALA A 20 5.63 15.25 2.59
C ALA A 20 5.72 16.74 2.99
N MET A 21 5.61 17.07 4.28
CA MET A 21 5.86 18.42 4.81
C MET A 21 7.30 18.91 4.52
N MET A 22 8.27 17.99 4.50
CA MET A 22 9.67 18.27 4.14
C MET A 22 9.92 18.30 2.63
N ASN A 23 8.88 18.52 1.82
CA ASN A 23 8.94 18.59 0.36
C ASN A 23 9.53 17.32 -0.28
N LYS A 24 9.19 16.15 0.26
CA LYS A 24 9.53 14.84 -0.32
C LYS A 24 8.32 14.23 -1.00
N ARG A 25 8.54 13.55 -2.13
CA ARG A 25 7.53 12.72 -2.80
C ARG A 25 7.50 11.37 -2.10
N VAL A 26 6.40 11.10 -1.41
CA VAL A 26 6.28 9.96 -0.49
C VAL A 26 5.23 8.97 -0.98
N LEU A 27 5.57 7.70 -0.96
CA LEU A 27 4.62 6.59 -1.10
C LEU A 27 4.54 5.80 0.20
N GLN A 28 3.34 5.65 0.75
CA GLN A 28 3.03 4.67 1.78
C GLN A 28 2.47 3.40 1.14
N LEU A 29 3.17 2.29 1.35
CA LEU A 29 2.80 0.97 0.84
C LEU A 29 2.32 0.09 1.99
N GLY A 30 1.03 -0.23 2.01
CA GLY A 30 0.43 -1.20 2.90
C GLY A 30 0.75 -2.62 2.47
N CYS A 31 1.48 -3.34 3.32
CA CYS A 31 1.86 -4.75 3.13
C CYS A 31 1.21 -5.64 4.20
N ASP A 32 0.08 -5.20 4.78
CA ASP A 32 -0.68 -5.94 5.78
C ASP A 32 -1.92 -6.59 5.13
N PRO A 33 -2.14 -7.92 5.31
CA PRO A 33 -3.38 -8.60 4.94
C PRO A 33 -4.68 -7.99 5.49
N LYS A 34 -4.61 -7.08 6.46
CA LYS A 34 -5.76 -6.35 7.00
C LYS A 34 -6.22 -5.18 6.14
N HIS A 35 -5.37 -4.67 5.25
CA HIS A 35 -5.69 -3.63 4.27
C HIS A 35 -6.14 -2.30 4.89
N ASP A 36 -5.60 -1.95 6.06
CA ASP A 36 -5.92 -0.74 6.80
C ASP A 36 -4.71 0.18 7.05
N SER A 37 -3.55 -0.14 6.45
CA SER A 37 -2.29 0.60 6.65
C SER A 37 -2.40 2.07 6.22
N THR A 38 -3.15 2.36 5.16
CA THR A 38 -3.33 3.69 4.57
C THR A 38 -4.66 4.35 4.96
N THR A 39 -5.57 3.63 5.64
CA THR A 39 -6.92 4.14 5.94
C THR A 39 -6.89 5.46 6.70
N SER A 40 -6.05 5.59 7.74
CA SER A 40 -5.93 6.84 8.49
C SER A 40 -5.36 7.99 7.64
N LEU A 41 -4.42 7.69 6.74
CA LEU A 41 -3.83 8.66 5.81
C LEU A 41 -4.89 9.22 4.84
N PHE A 42 -5.84 8.38 4.41
CA PHE A 42 -6.93 8.75 3.50
C PHE A 42 -8.23 9.12 4.23
N GLY A 43 -8.13 9.59 5.48
CA GLY A 43 -9.28 10.15 6.20
C GLY A 43 -10.34 9.13 6.60
N GLY A 44 -9.95 7.88 6.83
CA GLY A 44 -10.86 6.79 7.20
C GLY A 44 -11.36 5.96 6.02
N ILE A 45 -10.91 6.25 4.80
CA ILE A 45 -11.31 5.53 3.59
C ILE A 45 -10.29 4.40 3.33
N SER A 46 -10.77 3.16 3.27
CA SER A 46 -9.97 2.02 2.82
C SER A 46 -9.79 2.09 1.30
N LEU A 47 -8.54 1.98 0.85
CA LEU A 47 -8.21 1.94 -0.57
C LEU A 47 -8.50 0.54 -1.15
N PRO A 48 -8.92 0.45 -2.42
CA PRO A 48 -8.90 -0.81 -3.15
C PRO A 48 -7.49 -1.43 -3.15
N THR A 49 -7.41 -2.75 -2.96
CA THR A 49 -6.12 -3.43 -2.97
C THR A 49 -5.63 -3.71 -4.38
N VAL A 50 -4.31 -3.80 -4.58
CA VAL A 50 -3.72 -4.20 -5.88
C VAL A 50 -4.29 -5.54 -6.35
N THR A 51 -4.47 -6.51 -5.44
CA THR A 51 -5.05 -7.81 -5.77
C THR A 51 -6.50 -7.71 -6.23
N ASP A 52 -7.32 -6.86 -5.61
CA ASP A 52 -8.73 -6.70 -5.99
C ASP A 52 -8.86 -6.01 -7.33
N VAL A 53 -8.14 -4.89 -7.52
CA VAL A 53 -8.11 -4.16 -8.80
C VAL A 53 -7.65 -5.07 -9.95
N PHE A 54 -6.63 -5.90 -9.70
CA PHE A 54 -6.14 -6.86 -10.68
C PHE A 54 -7.19 -7.92 -11.02
N ALA A 55 -7.89 -8.47 -10.02
CA ALA A 55 -8.95 -9.46 -10.23
C ALA A 55 -10.13 -8.88 -11.04
N GLU A 56 -10.61 -7.68 -10.67
CA GLU A 56 -11.71 -6.99 -11.34
C GLU A 56 -11.38 -6.68 -12.80
N LYS A 57 -10.20 -6.10 -13.06
CA LYS A 57 -9.79 -5.75 -14.43
C LYS A 57 -9.56 -6.98 -15.31
N ASN A 58 -8.98 -8.05 -14.78
CA ASN A 58 -8.85 -9.30 -15.53
C ASN A 58 -10.21 -9.90 -15.90
N ALA A 59 -11.19 -9.85 -14.99
CA ALA A 59 -12.56 -10.31 -15.29
C ALA A 59 -13.20 -9.50 -16.44
N MET A 60 -12.80 -8.24 -16.62
CA MET A 60 -13.22 -7.37 -17.71
C MET A 60 -12.29 -7.40 -18.94
N ASN A 61 -11.28 -8.29 -18.98
CA ASN A 61 -10.22 -8.32 -20.00
C ASN A 61 -9.51 -6.98 -20.21
N GLN A 62 -9.32 -6.22 -19.13
CA GLN A 62 -8.62 -4.93 -19.13
C GLN A 62 -7.23 -5.05 -18.52
N GLN A 63 -6.29 -4.24 -19.01
CA GLN A 63 -4.97 -4.11 -18.40
C GLN A 63 -5.03 -3.16 -17.20
N VAL A 64 -4.32 -3.52 -16.13
CA VAL A 64 -4.12 -2.66 -14.98
C VAL A 64 -3.04 -1.63 -15.31
N ALA A 65 -3.31 -0.38 -14.97
CA ALA A 65 -2.39 0.74 -15.07
C ALA A 65 -2.04 1.24 -13.67
N ILE A 66 -0.94 1.99 -13.56
CA ILE A 66 -0.46 2.53 -12.28
C ILE A 66 -1.51 3.41 -11.58
N GLY A 67 -2.29 4.18 -12.36
CA GLY A 67 -3.34 5.06 -11.84
C GLY A 67 -4.53 4.34 -11.24
N ASP A 68 -4.67 3.03 -11.48
CA ASP A 68 -5.75 2.22 -10.89
C ASP A 68 -5.42 1.79 -9.45
N ILE A 69 -4.15 1.79 -9.07
CA ILE A 69 -3.67 1.24 -7.80
C ILE A 69 -2.92 2.26 -6.94
N VAL A 70 -2.48 3.38 -7.52
CA VAL A 70 -1.83 4.47 -6.78
C VAL A 70 -2.83 5.58 -6.51
N PHE A 71 -3.08 5.80 -5.23
CA PHE A 71 -4.01 6.83 -4.77
C PHE A 71 -3.24 8.03 -4.27
N ARG A 72 -3.70 9.24 -4.62
CA ARG A 72 -3.07 10.50 -4.23
C ARG A 72 -3.91 11.18 -3.15
N ARG A 73 -3.26 11.59 -2.07
CA ARG A 73 -3.84 12.44 -1.03
C ARG A 73 -3.14 13.79 -1.01
N ASP A 74 -3.87 14.83 -1.41
CA ASP A 74 -3.47 16.21 -1.18
C ASP A 74 -3.88 16.62 0.23
N ILE A 75 -2.97 17.22 0.98
CA ILE A 75 -3.20 17.76 2.32
C ILE A 75 -2.94 19.25 2.26
N ALA A 76 -3.84 20.06 2.84
CA ALA A 76 -3.64 21.51 2.91
C ALA A 76 -2.29 21.83 3.59
N ASP A 77 -1.61 22.85 3.08
CA ASP A 77 -0.32 23.34 3.59
C ASP A 77 0.87 22.37 3.43
N PHE A 78 0.69 21.21 2.78
CA PHE A 78 1.79 20.31 2.46
C PHE A 78 2.35 20.68 1.07
N PRO A 79 3.67 20.80 0.91
CA PRO A 79 4.28 21.13 -0.38
C PRO A 79 4.26 19.97 -1.39
N GLN A 80 4.07 18.73 -0.92
CA GLN A 80 3.95 17.52 -1.75
C GLN A 80 2.72 16.71 -1.33
N PRO A 81 2.05 16.02 -2.27
CA PRO A 81 1.02 15.05 -1.93
C PRO A 81 1.66 13.79 -1.33
N ILE A 82 0.82 12.97 -0.70
CA ILE A 82 1.20 11.63 -0.25
C ILE A 82 0.51 10.62 -1.15
N TYR A 83 1.27 9.64 -1.63
CA TYR A 83 0.74 8.51 -2.40
C TYR A 83 0.49 7.32 -1.48
N GLY A 84 -0.55 6.56 -1.76
CA GLY A 84 -0.93 5.35 -1.04
C GLY A 84 -1.19 4.19 -1.99
N ILE A 85 -0.75 3.01 -1.58
CA ILE A 85 -1.07 1.73 -2.23
C ILE A 85 -1.36 0.72 -1.11
N GLU A 86 -2.39 -0.09 -1.25
CA GLU A 86 -2.61 -1.31 -0.44
C GLU A 86 -2.33 -2.52 -1.31
N LEU A 87 -1.33 -3.35 -0.96
CA LEU A 87 -1.00 -4.52 -1.79
C LEU A 87 -2.13 -5.54 -1.83
N GLY A 88 -2.86 -5.68 -0.74
CA GLY A 88 -3.75 -6.81 -0.59
C GLY A 88 -3.04 -8.06 -0.07
N GLY A 89 -3.82 -9.09 0.21
CA GLY A 89 -3.40 -10.36 0.75
C GLY A 89 -4.14 -11.47 0.02
N PRO A 90 -3.65 -12.71 0.04
CA PRO A 90 -4.39 -13.80 -0.57
C PRO A 90 -5.76 -13.95 0.11
N GLN A 91 -6.81 -14.25 -0.67
CA GLN A 91 -8.12 -14.56 -0.12
C GLN A 91 -8.00 -15.62 0.99
N VAL A 92 -8.68 -15.37 2.10
CA VAL A 92 -8.69 -16.28 3.26
C VAL A 92 -9.04 -17.69 2.79
N GLY A 93 -8.16 -18.67 3.05
CA GLY A 93 -8.36 -20.07 2.64
C GLY A 93 -7.81 -20.47 1.26
N ARG A 94 -7.22 -19.56 0.48
CA ARG A 94 -6.47 -19.89 -0.75
C ARG A 94 -5.09 -19.23 -0.77
N GLY A 95 -4.10 -19.92 -0.20
CA GLY A 95 -2.69 -19.56 -0.31
C GLY A 95 -2.05 -19.08 1.00
N CYS A 96 -0.74 -18.87 0.96
CA CYS A 96 0.05 -18.39 2.10
C CYS A 96 0.19 -16.87 2.01
N GLY A 97 0.01 -16.14 3.13
CA GLY A 97 0.11 -14.67 3.19
C GLY A 97 1.35 -14.08 2.50
N GLY A 98 2.49 -14.80 2.55
CA GLY A 98 3.73 -14.40 1.88
C GLY A 98 3.66 -14.43 0.34
N ARG A 99 2.82 -15.28 -0.26
CA ARG A 99 2.64 -15.32 -1.73
C ARG A 99 1.89 -14.10 -2.27
N GLY A 100 0.97 -13.53 -1.48
CA GLY A 100 0.24 -12.32 -1.87
C GLY A 100 1.15 -11.10 -1.94
N ILE A 101 2.02 -10.93 -0.95
CA ILE A 101 2.99 -9.82 -0.92
C ILE A 101 3.96 -9.89 -2.10
N ILE A 102 4.56 -11.06 -2.37
CA ILE A 102 5.49 -11.25 -3.50
C ILE A 102 4.77 -10.95 -4.82
N SER A 103 3.58 -11.52 -5.03
CA SER A 103 2.78 -11.27 -6.23
C SER A 103 2.43 -9.78 -6.39
N GLY A 104 2.13 -9.08 -5.30
CA GLY A 104 1.86 -7.65 -5.31
C GLY A 104 3.08 -6.84 -5.75
N PHE A 105 4.26 -7.16 -5.23
CA PHE A 105 5.52 -6.54 -5.66
C PHE A 105 5.84 -6.79 -7.14
N ASP A 106 5.62 -8.01 -7.65
CA ASP A 106 5.80 -8.31 -9.08
C ASP A 106 4.91 -7.44 -9.97
N VAL A 107 3.66 -7.18 -9.54
CA VAL A 107 2.74 -6.29 -10.26
C VAL A 107 3.24 -4.85 -10.22
N LEU A 108 3.67 -4.36 -9.04
CA LEU A 108 4.22 -3.01 -8.89
C LEU A 108 5.48 -2.79 -9.73
N GLU A 109 6.36 -3.78 -9.81
CA GLU A 109 7.57 -3.74 -10.64
C GLU A 109 7.22 -3.66 -12.13
N LYS A 110 6.29 -4.51 -12.60
CA LYS A 110 5.80 -4.49 -13.99
C LYS A 110 5.14 -3.16 -14.37
N LEU A 111 4.44 -2.53 -13.43
CA LEU A 111 3.82 -1.21 -13.61
C LEU A 111 4.83 -0.06 -13.48
N GLY A 112 6.08 -0.35 -13.12
CA GLY A 112 7.17 0.62 -13.12
C GLY A 112 7.14 1.57 -11.94
N ILE A 113 6.63 1.16 -10.77
CA ILE A 113 6.63 2.02 -9.57
C ILE A 113 8.05 2.51 -9.22
N PHE A 114 9.06 1.68 -9.44
CA PHE A 114 10.47 2.02 -9.17
C PHE A 114 11.07 3.00 -10.17
N LYS A 115 10.37 3.30 -11.27
CA LYS A 115 10.72 4.36 -12.22
C LYS A 115 10.10 5.69 -11.85
N TRP A 116 9.17 5.71 -10.89
CA TRP A 116 8.69 6.97 -10.33
C TRP A 116 9.79 7.62 -9.53
N GLU A 117 9.90 8.92 -9.68
CA GLU A 117 10.82 9.74 -8.91
C GLU A 117 10.27 9.94 -7.47
N LEU A 118 10.16 8.87 -6.70
CA LEU A 118 9.79 8.94 -5.28
C LEU A 118 11.05 9.19 -4.45
N ASP A 119 10.96 10.09 -3.48
CA ASP A 119 12.06 10.36 -2.55
C ASP A 119 12.06 9.36 -1.38
N VAL A 120 10.87 8.90 -0.97
CA VAL A 120 10.69 7.97 0.16
C VAL A 120 9.57 6.98 -0.15
N ILE A 121 9.83 5.69 0.12
CA ILE A 121 8.81 4.63 0.17
C ILE A 121 8.77 4.07 1.58
N LEU A 122 7.63 4.22 2.25
CA LEU A 122 7.39 3.69 3.59
C LEU A 122 6.51 2.45 3.50
N MET A 123 7.07 1.30 3.87
CA MET A 123 6.41 0.01 3.79
C MET A 123 5.92 -0.44 5.17
N ASP A 124 4.61 -0.60 5.34
CA ASP A 124 3.99 -1.09 6.57
C ASP A 124 3.70 -2.59 6.45
N PHE A 125 4.61 -3.41 6.99
CA PHE A 125 4.45 -4.86 6.99
C PHE A 125 3.68 -5.35 8.23
N LEU A 126 2.84 -6.36 8.02
CA LEU A 126 2.33 -7.17 9.12
C LEU A 126 3.50 -7.74 9.92
N GLY A 127 3.53 -7.45 11.22
CA GLY A 127 4.63 -7.90 12.09
C GLY A 127 4.35 -9.19 12.86
N ASP A 128 3.18 -9.79 12.65
CA ASP A 128 2.87 -11.13 13.13
C ASP A 128 3.07 -12.12 11.98
N VAL A 129 3.86 -13.17 12.21
CA VAL A 129 4.03 -14.25 11.23
C VAL A 129 2.75 -15.06 11.19
N VAL A 130 1.89 -14.79 10.20
CA VAL A 130 0.77 -15.69 9.85
C VAL A 130 1.26 -16.76 8.87
N CYS A 131 2.12 -17.64 9.35
CA CYS A 131 2.22 -19.00 8.82
C CYS A 131 1.14 -19.83 9.51
N GLY A 132 -0.13 -19.54 9.24
CA GLY A 132 -1.20 -20.48 9.50
C GLY A 132 -1.14 -21.54 8.41
N GLY A 133 -0.70 -22.74 8.76
CA GLY A 133 -0.92 -23.93 7.95
C GLY A 133 -2.41 -24.23 7.77
#